data_AF-A0A9D1EZJ5-F1
#
_entry.id   AF-A0A9D1EZJ5-F1
#
_cell.length_a   1.000
_cell.length_b   1.000
_cell.length_c   1.000
_cell.angle_alpha   90.00
_cell.angle_beta   90.00
_cell.angle_gamma   90.00
#
_symmetry.space_group_name_H-M   'P 1'
#
loop_
_entity.id
_entity.type
_entity.pdbx_description
1 polymer ?
#
loop_
_entity_poly.entity_id
_entity_poly.type
_entity_poly.pdbx_seq_one_letter_code
_entity_poly.pdbx_strand_id
1 'polypeptide(L)'
;MLDRLKNLKIVKKLNDSISPKLRWLHFSKNSIDKSSPEYIKMISGVEDIQTNSDERRLEAMVREQLKEEFPNIENMKSYELLVDAVMHNLKKKQLQATDSLDLE
;
A
#
# COMPACT_ATOMS: atom_id res chain seq x y z
N MET A 1 -14.43 33.91 -19.46
CA MET A 1 -14.42 32.86 -18.41
C MET A 1 -15.76 32.15 -18.22
N LEU A 2 -16.91 32.82 -18.39
CA LEU A 2 -18.24 32.24 -18.12
C LEU A 2 -18.61 31.02 -18.98
N ASP A 3 -18.14 30.90 -20.23
CA ASP A 3 -18.46 29.73 -21.08
C ASP A 3 -17.75 28.44 -20.65
N ARG A 4 -16.60 28.53 -19.96
CA ARG A 4 -15.95 27.34 -19.37
C ARG A 4 -16.81 26.69 -18.28
N LEU A 5 -17.54 27.51 -17.51
CA LEU A 5 -18.45 27.04 -16.45
C LEU A 5 -19.71 26.35 -17.02
N LYS A 6 -20.19 26.77 -18.21
CA LYS A 6 -21.30 26.09 -18.91
C LYS A 6 -20.88 24.70 -19.39
N ASN A 7 -19.68 24.59 -19.96
CA ASN A 7 -19.13 23.32 -20.44
C ASN A 7 -18.89 22.34 -19.29
N LEU A 8 -18.43 22.81 -18.13
CA LEU A 8 -18.28 21.98 -16.91
C LEU A 8 -19.62 21.41 -16.41
N LYS A 9 -20.72 22.17 -16.49
CA LYS A 9 -22.05 21.67 -16.11
C LYS A 9 -22.56 20.58 -17.07
N ILE A 10 -22.28 20.73 -18.37
CA ILE A 10 -22.65 19.74 -19.39
C ILE A 10 -21.85 18.45 -19.19
N VAL A 11 -20.55 18.56 -18.94
CA VAL A 11 -19.68 17.39 -18.65
C VAL A 11 -20.11 16.69 -17.36
N LYS A 12 -20.47 17.43 -16.29
CA LYS A 12 -21.00 16.85 -15.06
C LYS A 12 -22.32 16.11 -15.29
N LYS A 13 -23.27 16.73 -16.00
CA LYS A 13 -24.54 16.08 -16.37
C LYS A 13 -24.32 14.83 -17.22
N LEU A 14 -23.35 14.85 -18.14
CA LEU A 14 -22.97 13.67 -18.92
C LEU A 14 -22.41 12.57 -18.02
N ASN A 15 -21.49 12.89 -17.10
CA ASN A 15 -20.92 11.94 -16.14
C ASN A 15 -22.00 11.30 -15.24
N ASP A 16 -22.97 12.09 -14.78
CA ASP A 16 -24.12 11.62 -14.00
C ASP A 16 -25.11 10.79 -14.84
N SER A 17 -25.19 11.04 -16.15
CA SER A 17 -26.05 10.31 -17.10
C SER A 17 -25.45 9.02 -17.65
N ILE A 18 -24.14 8.80 -17.46
CA ILE A 18 -23.52 7.53 -17.87
C ILE A 18 -24.02 6.46 -16.91
N SER A 19 -24.99 5.69 -17.39
CA SER A 19 -25.56 4.58 -16.63
C SER A 19 -24.45 3.66 -16.09
N PRO A 20 -24.61 3.07 -14.90
CA PRO A 20 -23.65 2.11 -14.35
C PRO A 20 -23.27 1.03 -15.37
N LYS A 21 -24.23 0.57 -16.19
CA LYS A 21 -24.02 -0.40 -17.27
C LYS A 21 -23.02 0.07 -18.33
N LEU A 22 -23.07 1.34 -18.74
CA LEU A 22 -22.06 1.90 -19.66
C LEU A 22 -20.69 2.04 -19.00
N ARG A 23 -20.63 2.37 -17.71
CA ARG A 23 -19.35 2.41 -16.95
C ARG A 23 -18.72 1.01 -16.89
N TRP A 24 -19.53 -0.02 -16.62
CA TRP A 24 -19.10 -1.42 -16.65
C TRP A 24 -18.68 -1.89 -18.05
N LEU A 25 -19.39 -1.49 -19.09
CA LEU A 25 -19.00 -1.80 -20.47
C LEU A 25 -17.68 -1.12 -20.85
N HIS A 26 -17.49 0.15 -20.47
CA HIS A 26 -16.22 0.86 -20.66
C HIS A 26 -15.09 0.21 -19.86
N PHE A 27 -15.35 -0.20 -18.61
CA PHE A 27 -14.39 -0.95 -17.80
C PHE A 27 -14.03 -2.30 -18.44
N SER A 28 -15.00 -3.04 -18.97
CA SER A 28 -14.75 -4.32 -19.66
C SER A 28 -14.02 -4.16 -20.99
N LYS A 29 -14.18 -3.00 -21.66
CA LYS A 29 -13.55 -2.65 -22.93
C LYS A 29 -12.20 -1.96 -22.76
N ASN A 30 -11.96 -1.33 -21.62
CA ASN A 30 -10.63 -0.98 -21.16
C ASN A 30 -9.92 -2.30 -20.88
N SER A 31 -9.31 -2.85 -21.92
CA SER A 31 -8.38 -3.96 -21.81
C SER A 31 -7.20 -3.46 -20.97
N ILE A 32 -7.29 -3.63 -19.65
CA ILE A 32 -6.08 -3.80 -18.86
C ILE A 32 -5.34 -4.92 -19.59
N ASP A 33 -4.22 -4.57 -20.21
CA ASP A 33 -3.47 -5.49 -21.04
C ASP A 33 -3.05 -6.66 -20.15
N LYS A 34 -3.71 -7.81 -20.33
CA LYS A 34 -3.51 -8.99 -19.49
C LYS A 34 -2.13 -9.60 -19.72
N SER A 35 -1.43 -9.19 -20.78
CA SER A 35 -0.05 -9.53 -21.06
C SER A 35 0.93 -8.48 -20.52
N SER A 36 0.44 -7.34 -20.01
CA SER A 36 1.33 -6.34 -19.44
C SER A 36 2.03 -6.90 -18.20
N PRO A 37 3.32 -6.60 -18.02
CA PRO A 37 4.07 -7.02 -16.83
C PRO A 37 3.39 -6.53 -15.56
N GLU A 38 2.71 -5.38 -15.61
CA GLU A 38 2.10 -4.74 -14.44
C GLU A 38 0.83 -5.47 -14.00
N TYR A 39 0.01 -5.93 -14.95
CA TYR A 39 -1.13 -6.80 -14.64
C TYR A 39 -0.67 -8.16 -14.12
N ILE A 40 0.38 -8.73 -14.72
CA ILE A 40 0.96 -10.01 -14.26
C ILE A 40 1.54 -9.85 -12.86
N LYS A 41 2.21 -8.73 -12.55
CA LYS A 41 2.75 -8.42 -11.22
C LYS A 41 1.63 -8.28 -10.18
N MET A 42 0.56 -7.58 -10.54
CA MET A 42 -0.63 -7.40 -9.70
C MET A 42 -1.33 -8.71 -9.34
N ILE A 43 -1.55 -9.61 -10.31
CA ILE A 43 -2.23 -10.90 -10.06
C ILE A 43 -1.30 -11.97 -9.49
N SER A 44 0.00 -11.89 -9.73
CA SER A 44 0.97 -12.88 -9.23
C SER A 44 1.26 -12.71 -7.75
N GLY A 45 0.92 -11.57 -7.14
CA GLY A 45 1.17 -11.31 -5.72
C GLY A 45 2.66 -11.34 -5.35
N VAL A 46 3.56 -11.20 -6.34
CA VAL A 46 5.02 -11.25 -6.13
C VAL A 46 5.46 -10.10 -5.23
N GLU A 47 4.80 -8.94 -5.30
CA GLU A 47 5.03 -7.82 -4.38
C GLU A 47 4.66 -8.19 -2.94
N ASP A 48 3.54 -8.89 -2.72
CA ASP A 48 3.14 -9.35 -1.39
C ASP A 48 4.10 -10.41 -0.82
N ILE A 49 4.71 -11.23 -1.68
CA ILE A 49 5.72 -12.21 -1.27
C ILE A 49 7.03 -11.50 -0.89
N GLN A 50 7.42 -10.48 -1.65
CA GLN A 50 8.61 -9.67 -1.35
C GLN A 50 8.45 -8.91 -0.04
N THR A 51 7.32 -8.23 0.17
CA THR A 51 7.05 -7.50 1.42
C THR A 51 7.04 -8.43 2.64
N ASN A 52 6.41 -9.61 2.54
CA ASN A 52 6.46 -10.61 3.61
C ASN A 52 7.89 -11.11 3.91
N SER A 53 8.74 -11.23 2.88
CA SER A 53 10.14 -11.62 3.06
C SER A 53 10.96 -10.52 3.74
N ASP A 54 10.70 -9.27 3.41
CA ASP A 54 11.34 -8.11 4.00
C ASP A 54 10.92 -7.90 5.45
N GLU A 55 9.65 -8.14 5.79
CA GLU A 55 9.16 -8.07 7.17
C GLU A 55 9.86 -9.09 8.08
N ARG A 56 10.01 -10.34 7.64
CA ARG A 56 10.75 -11.37 8.40
C ARG A 56 12.22 -11.01 8.56
N ARG A 57 12.83 -10.42 7.53
CA ARG A 57 14.22 -9.97 7.58
C ARG A 57 14.39 -8.84 8.59
N LEU A 58 13.47 -7.87 8.60
CA LEU A 58 13.47 -6.76 9.55
C LEU A 58 13.33 -7.27 10.98
N GLU A 59 12.43 -8.22 11.21
CA GLU A 59 12.23 -8.85 12.52
C GLU A 59 13.47 -9.58 13.02
N ALA A 60 14.19 -10.28 12.15
CA ALA A 60 15.46 -10.92 12.49
C ALA A 60 16.53 -9.89 12.91
N MET A 61 16.62 -8.76 12.21
CA MET A 61 17.55 -7.66 12.58
C MET A 61 17.17 -7.04 13.93
N VAL A 62 15.88 -6.84 14.19
CA VAL A 62 15.40 -6.32 15.48
C VAL A 62 15.76 -7.29 16.61
N ARG A 63 15.61 -8.60 16.38
CA ARG A 63 16.01 -9.64 17.34
C ARG A 63 17.52 -9.62 17.63
N GLU A 64 18.35 -9.52 16.60
CA GLU A 64 19.81 -9.42 16.76
C GLU A 64 20.20 -8.19 17.57
N GLN A 65 19.65 -7.03 17.24
CA GLN A 65 19.97 -5.79 17.95
C GLN A 65 19.48 -5.79 19.41
N LEU A 66 18.29 -6.33 19.68
CA LEU A 66 17.80 -6.47 21.06
C LEU A 66 18.66 -7.43 21.89
N LYS A 67 19.24 -8.44 21.27
CA LYS A 67 20.16 -9.39 21.91
C LYS A 67 21.52 -8.75 22.24
N GLU A 68 22.00 -7.85 21.38
CA GLU A 68 23.23 -7.07 21.63
C GLU A 68 23.04 -6.06 22.78
N GLU A 69 21.94 -5.31 22.78
CA GLU A 69 21.68 -4.25 23.77
C GLU A 69 21.27 -4.81 25.14
N PHE A 70 20.55 -5.94 25.16
CA PHE A 70 20.09 -6.56 26.40
C PHE A 70 20.50 -8.04 26.46
N PRO A 71 21.64 -8.37 27.09
CA PRO A 71 22.04 -9.75 27.29
C PRO A 71 21.02 -10.52 28.17
N ASN A 72 20.75 -11.79 27.84
CA ASN A 72 19.82 -12.72 28.52
C ASN A 72 18.30 -12.48 28.38
N ILE A 73 17.83 -11.57 27.51
CA ILE A 73 16.38 -11.33 27.40
C ILE A 73 15.61 -12.41 26.62
N GLU A 74 16.31 -13.25 25.85
CA GLU A 74 15.74 -14.27 24.97
C GLU A 74 14.83 -15.27 25.72
N ASN A 75 15.08 -15.48 27.02
CA ASN A 75 14.28 -16.38 27.86
C ASN A 75 13.08 -15.69 28.54
N MET A 76 12.91 -14.38 28.37
CA MET A 76 11.81 -13.64 28.97
C MET A 76 10.58 -13.69 28.07
N LYS A 77 9.41 -13.96 28.65
CA LYS A 77 8.12 -13.88 27.94
C LYS A 77 7.84 -12.50 27.34
N SER A 78 8.46 -11.45 27.87
CA SER A 78 8.36 -10.07 27.37
C SER A 78 9.16 -9.83 26.09
N TYR A 79 10.03 -10.75 25.67
CA TYR A 79 10.89 -10.57 24.50
C TYR A 79 10.08 -10.43 23.20
N GLU A 80 9.18 -11.37 22.92
CA GLU A 80 8.34 -11.31 21.72
C GLU A 80 7.43 -10.07 21.72
N LEU A 81 6.96 -9.62 22.90
CA LEU A 81 6.18 -8.39 23.02
C LEU A 81 7.03 -7.14 22.70
N LEU A 82 8.30 -7.13 23.11
CA LEU A 82 9.22 -6.04 22.79
C LEU A 82 9.55 -6.02 21.29
N VAL A 83 9.79 -7.18 20.69
CA VAL A 83 10.01 -7.31 19.24
C VAL A 83 8.79 -6.77 18.49
N ASP A 84 7.58 -7.20 18.84
CA ASP A 84 6.34 -6.75 18.20
C ASP A 84 6.10 -5.24 18.37
N ALA A 85 6.32 -4.71 19.59
CA ALA A 85 6.20 -3.28 19.85
C ALA A 85 7.20 -2.45 19.03
N VAL A 86 8.45 -2.91 18.89
CA VAL A 86 9.47 -2.26 18.09
C VAL A 86 9.10 -2.31 16.61
N MET A 87 8.69 -3.47 16.10
CA MET A 87 8.22 -3.65 14.73
C MET A 87 7.04 -2.74 14.40
N HIS A 88 6.04 -2.67 15.29
CA HIS A 88 4.90 -1.78 15.14
C HIS A 88 5.31 -0.30 15.09
N ASN A 89 6.23 0.12 15.95
CA ASN A 89 6.74 1.49 15.95
C ASN A 89 7.53 1.84 14.68
N LEU A 90 8.31 0.89 14.13
CA LEU A 90 8.99 1.06 12.86
C LEU A 90 8.00 1.21 11.70
N LYS A 91 7.00 0.33 11.61
CA LYS A 91 5.93 0.41 10.60
C LYS A 91 5.18 1.73 10.70
N LYS A 92 4.84 2.18 11.91
CA LYS A 92 4.19 3.47 12.14
C LYS A 92 5.02 4.65 11.63
N LYS A 93 6.34 4.65 11.83
CA LYS A 93 7.24 5.69 11.31
C LYS A 93 7.34 5.66 9.79
N GLN A 94 7.35 4.48 9.17
CA GLN A 94 7.36 4.34 7.71
C GLN A 94 6.09 4.93 7.09
N LEU A 95 4.93 4.61 7.66
CA LEU A 95 3.65 5.17 7.18
C LEU A 95 3.59 6.70 7.32
N GLN A 96 4.13 7.25 8.42
CA GLN A 96 4.22 8.71 8.58
C GLN A 96 5.11 9.36 7.52
N ALA A 97 6.23 8.71 7.16
CA ALA A 97 7.13 9.21 6.13
C ALA A 97 6.48 9.19 4.73
N THR A 98 5.69 8.16 4.41
CA THR A 98 4.93 8.11 3.15
C THR A 98 3.82 9.14 3.11
N ASP A 99 3.04 9.30 4.19
CA ASP A 99 2.00 10.33 4.28
C ASP A 99 2.56 11.76 4.11
N SER A 100 3.78 12.01 4.61
CA SER A 100 4.43 13.31 4.43
C SER A 100 4.93 13.58 3.01
N LEU A 101 5.22 12.53 2.22
CA LEU A 101 5.67 12.66 0.83
C LEU A 101 4.50 12.93 -0.14
N ASP A 102 3.29 12.47 0.19
CA ASP A 102 2.09 12.64 -0.65
C ASP A 102 1.46 14.06 -0.53
N LEU A 103 1.99 14.91 0.35
CA LEU A 103 1.50 16.27 0.61
C LEU A 103 2.37 17.39 -0.01
N GLU A 104 3.43 17.05 -0.75
CA GLU A 104 4.25 18.00 -1.55
C GLU A 104 3.83 18.06 -3.04
#